data_AF-A0A812KG71-F1
#
_entry.id   AF-A0A812KG71-F1
#
_cell.length_a   1.000
_cell.length_b   1.000
_cell.length_c   1.000
_cell.angle_alpha   90.00
_cell.angle_beta   90.00
_cell.angle_gamma   90.00
#
_symmetry.space_group_name_H-M   'P 1'
#
loop_
_entity.id
_entity.type
_entity.pdbx_description
1 polymer ?
#
loop_
_entity_poly.entity_id
_entity_poly.type
_entity_poly.pdbx_seq_one_letter_code
_entity_poly.pdbx_strand_id
1 'polypeptide(L)'
;MLSDASSDPEIRRHTGVGLSRQTLLYELASKKLRLGNLRGTWNDDHEVVKTAVAVDGNSLQHASKRLQSDGEIVRIAATNWWSGLSWADEALRGDRELVLEAAVAQDGRLLEYASLRLKADYEIVMKAVSSHGCGLKHASKALQSNREIVLAAVTSQGDALKYASADLQNDRGIVETAIRSSGRALQHASQELRADSAVVKAAVDQCWFAFEYADQTLLSNREVVAHAVHRSYSNFTSASAELKRDPEVILSMLTSEHAWSHVLSYIAEDILESNREIAMAAVMMDASSMFRLRAYSNDREIALAALTKSRRPCWRSLSHSNFMTDDREIVAAAVALSWEALKHAGSQFRNDSELASAAVAQSWHALQHVRH
;
A
#
# COMPACT_ATOMS: atom_id res chain seq x y z
N MET A 1 12.67 44.17 38.91
CA MET A 1 13.56 43.85 37.77
C MET A 1 12.84 42.85 36.87
N LEU A 2 12.02 43.36 35.95
CA LEU A 2 11.63 42.64 34.74
C LEU A 2 12.37 43.39 33.63
N SER A 3 13.37 42.77 33.02
CA SER A 3 14.02 43.35 31.85
C SER A 3 12.96 43.48 30.76
N ASP A 4 12.80 44.69 30.23
CA ASP A 4 11.89 44.97 29.14
C ASP A 4 12.42 44.27 27.88
N ALA A 5 11.92 43.06 27.64
CA ALA A 5 12.26 42.23 26.48
C ALA A 5 11.98 42.94 25.13
N SER A 6 11.36 44.13 25.12
CA SER A 6 11.12 44.95 23.93
C SER A 6 12.34 45.72 23.41
N SER A 7 13.49 45.66 24.10
CA SER A 7 14.71 46.39 23.75
C SER A 7 15.69 45.61 22.85
N ASP A 8 15.49 44.31 22.66
CA ASP A 8 16.32 43.47 21.78
C ASP A 8 15.93 43.66 20.29
N PRO A 9 16.86 44.02 19.40
CA PRO A 9 16.61 44.16 17.96
C PRO A 9 16.06 42.90 17.30
N GLU A 10 16.46 41.71 17.76
CA GLU A 10 15.92 40.46 17.24
C GLU A 10 14.47 40.28 17.68
N ILE A 11 14.14 40.57 18.94
CA ILE A 11 12.75 40.49 19.43
C ILE A 11 11.86 41.51 18.70
N ARG A 12 12.35 42.71 18.40
CA ARG A 12 11.62 43.71 17.57
C ARG A 12 11.34 43.23 16.15
N ARG A 13 12.31 42.56 15.52
CA ARG A 13 12.11 41.92 14.20
C ARG A 13 11.08 40.79 14.26
N HIS A 14 11.10 39.97 15.32
CA HIS A 14 10.19 38.83 15.47
C HIS A 14 8.77 39.21 15.89
N THR A 15 8.58 40.35 16.56
CA THR A 15 7.27 40.84 17.05
C THR A 15 6.67 41.95 16.19
N GLY A 16 7.41 42.42 15.18
CA GLY A 16 7.03 43.56 14.34
C GLY A 16 7.02 44.91 15.06
N VAL A 17 7.47 44.97 16.32
CA VAL A 17 7.46 46.19 17.14
C VAL A 17 8.52 47.16 16.64
N GLY A 18 8.07 48.32 16.14
CA GLY A 18 8.95 49.37 15.63
C GLY A 18 9.49 49.16 14.20
N LEU A 19 8.99 48.17 13.47
CA LEU A 19 9.25 48.04 12.03
C LEU A 19 8.46 49.09 11.25
N SER A 20 9.03 49.57 10.14
CA SER A 20 8.26 50.35 9.17
C SER A 20 7.19 49.48 8.51
N ARG A 21 6.05 50.06 8.10
CA ARG A 21 4.99 49.34 7.39
C ARG A 21 5.52 48.59 6.16
N GLN A 22 6.44 49.20 5.41
CA GLN A 22 7.02 48.61 4.21
C GLN A 22 7.92 47.40 4.53
N THR A 23 8.73 47.49 5.59
CA THR A 23 9.54 46.37 6.08
C THR A 23 8.65 45.23 6.58
N LEU A 24 7.58 45.56 7.31
CA LEU A 24 6.64 44.59 7.85
C LEU A 24 5.93 43.80 6.73
N LEU A 25 5.48 44.48 5.66
CA LEU A 25 4.90 43.83 4.48
C LEU A 25 5.90 42.90 3.78
N TYR A 26 7.15 43.31 3.64
CA TYR A 26 8.21 42.48 3.05
C TYR A 26 8.51 41.23 3.88
N GLU A 27 8.60 41.36 5.19
CA GLU A 27 8.88 40.24 6.10
C GLU A 27 7.70 39.24 6.17
N LEU A 28 6.46 39.72 6.09
CA LEU A 28 5.27 38.86 5.95
C LEU A 28 5.25 38.14 4.61
N ALA A 29 5.48 38.86 3.51
CA ALA A 29 5.50 38.30 2.16
C ALA A 29 6.58 37.20 2.00
N SER A 30 7.72 37.35 2.71
CA SER A 30 8.82 36.39 2.70
C SER A 30 8.69 35.24 3.71
N LYS A 31 7.54 35.10 4.39
CA LYS A 31 7.26 34.08 5.43
C LYS A 31 8.17 34.15 6.66
N LYS A 32 8.93 35.23 6.84
CA LYS A 32 9.82 35.43 7.99
C LYS A 32 9.07 35.92 9.22
N LEU A 33 7.92 36.56 9.02
CA LEU A 33 7.03 37.04 10.06
C LEU A 33 5.64 36.42 9.89
N ARG A 34 4.93 36.17 11.00
CA ARG A 34 3.55 35.67 11.01
C ARG A 34 2.63 36.68 11.65
N LEU A 35 1.39 36.80 11.16
CA LEU A 35 0.42 37.76 11.67
C LEU A 35 0.18 37.62 13.18
N GLY A 36 0.12 36.39 13.68
CA GLY A 36 -0.09 36.10 15.12
C GLY A 36 1.03 36.57 16.05
N ASN A 37 2.20 36.89 15.51
CA ASN A 37 3.33 37.42 16.30
C ASN A 37 3.34 38.95 16.35
N LEU A 38 2.50 39.62 15.57
CA LEU A 38 2.41 41.08 15.55
C LEU A 38 1.72 41.59 16.82
N ARG A 39 2.21 42.71 17.35
CA ARG A 39 1.60 43.43 18.48
C ARG A 39 0.99 44.75 18.03
N GLY A 40 -0.05 45.22 18.70
CA GLY A 40 -0.74 46.46 18.38
C GLY A 40 -1.93 46.26 17.44
N THR A 41 -2.26 47.28 16.63
CA THR A 41 -3.45 47.29 15.76
C THR A 41 -3.21 46.71 14.36
N TRP A 42 -2.07 46.06 14.11
CA TRP A 42 -1.72 45.50 12.80
C TRP A 42 -2.65 44.37 12.35
N ASN A 43 -3.32 43.70 13.30
CA ASN A 43 -4.36 42.72 12.98
C ASN A 43 -5.64 43.35 12.40
N ASP A 44 -5.78 44.67 12.42
CA ASP A 44 -6.88 45.42 11.83
C ASP A 44 -6.42 46.28 10.64
N ASP A 45 -5.13 46.25 10.25
CA ASP A 45 -4.64 46.91 9.02
C ASP A 45 -4.91 46.00 7.81
N HIS A 46 -5.72 46.52 6.88
CA HIS A 46 -6.18 45.80 5.71
C HIS A 46 -5.03 45.21 4.86
N GLU A 47 -4.01 46.01 4.53
CA GLU A 47 -2.93 45.55 3.64
C GLU A 47 -1.99 44.56 4.34
N VAL A 48 -1.78 44.76 5.64
CA VAL A 48 -0.98 43.84 6.47
C VAL A 48 -1.65 42.48 6.53
N VAL A 49 -2.95 42.43 6.85
CA VAL A 49 -3.71 41.19 6.92
C VAL A 49 -3.82 40.55 5.53
N LYS A 50 -4.15 41.32 4.48
CA LYS A 50 -4.21 40.85 3.09
C LYS A 50 -2.91 40.19 2.65
N THR A 51 -1.76 40.82 2.94
CA THR A 51 -0.44 40.28 2.62
C THR A 51 -0.16 38.99 3.38
N ALA A 52 -0.54 38.92 4.66
CA ALA A 52 -0.38 37.71 5.46
C ALA A 52 -1.24 36.55 4.95
N VAL A 53 -2.53 36.78 4.65
CA VAL A 53 -3.45 35.73 4.19
C VAL A 53 -3.15 35.25 2.77
N ALA A 54 -2.57 36.10 1.92
CA ALA A 54 -2.13 35.71 0.59
C ALA A 54 -1.04 34.61 0.65
N VAL A 55 -0.22 34.63 1.70
CA VAL A 55 0.90 33.72 1.92
C VAL A 55 0.51 32.50 2.76
N ASP A 56 -0.36 32.69 3.76
CA ASP A 56 -0.95 31.64 4.60
C ASP A 56 -2.37 32.05 5.02
N GLY A 57 -3.38 31.42 4.42
CA GLY A 57 -4.79 31.74 4.67
C GLY A 57 -5.23 31.51 6.12
N ASN A 58 -4.53 30.67 6.89
CA ASN A 58 -4.80 30.51 8.33
C ASN A 58 -4.37 31.72 9.16
N SER A 59 -3.64 32.67 8.58
CA SER A 59 -3.35 33.94 9.24
C SER A 59 -4.63 34.71 9.58
N LEU A 60 -5.74 34.47 8.85
CA LEU A 60 -7.02 35.12 9.10
C LEU A 60 -7.53 34.94 10.53
N GLN A 61 -7.14 33.85 11.21
CA GLN A 61 -7.47 33.60 12.63
C GLN A 61 -6.99 34.72 13.57
N HIS A 62 -5.93 35.42 13.20
CA HIS A 62 -5.32 36.49 13.99
C HIS A 62 -5.82 37.87 13.59
N ALA A 63 -6.58 37.98 12.50
CA ALA A 63 -7.16 39.25 12.05
C ALA A 63 -8.27 39.73 13.00
N SER A 64 -8.59 41.02 12.93
CA SER A 64 -9.74 41.58 13.63
C SER A 64 -11.04 40.95 13.11
N LYS A 65 -12.09 40.94 13.94
CA LYS A 65 -13.41 40.45 13.51
C LYS A 65 -13.93 41.18 12.27
N ARG A 66 -13.64 42.49 12.17
CA ARG A 66 -13.99 43.31 11.01
C ARG A 66 -13.37 42.75 9.72
N LEU A 67 -12.10 42.35 9.78
CA LEU A 67 -11.38 41.80 8.63
C LEU A 67 -11.66 40.30 8.38
N GLN A 68 -12.13 39.56 9.39
CA GLN A 68 -12.73 38.23 9.21
C GLN A 68 -14.09 38.28 8.49
N SER A 69 -14.74 39.45 8.49
CA SER A 69 -15.95 39.74 7.71
C SER A 69 -15.65 40.54 6.42
N ASP A 70 -14.38 40.73 6.06
CA ASP A 70 -13.99 41.42 4.83
C ASP A 70 -13.95 40.43 3.66
N GLY A 71 -14.83 40.65 2.68
CA GLY A 71 -14.98 39.75 1.54
C GLY A 71 -13.72 39.61 0.67
N GLU A 72 -12.92 40.67 0.53
CA GLU A 72 -11.70 40.62 -0.28
C GLU A 72 -10.62 39.78 0.41
N ILE A 73 -10.39 40.03 1.70
CA ILE A 73 -9.42 39.28 2.50
C ILE A 73 -9.82 37.81 2.61
N VAL A 74 -11.09 37.54 2.90
CA VAL A 74 -11.59 36.16 3.02
C VAL A 74 -11.51 35.44 1.68
N ARG A 75 -11.81 36.10 0.57
CA ARG A 75 -11.67 35.50 -0.77
C ARG A 75 -10.22 35.09 -1.02
N ILE A 76 -9.26 35.98 -0.81
CA ILE A 76 -7.82 35.68 -0.98
C ILE A 76 -7.40 34.52 -0.06
N ALA A 77 -7.83 34.55 1.20
CA ALA A 77 -7.52 33.50 2.17
C ALA A 77 -8.06 32.14 1.69
N ALA A 78 -9.33 32.08 1.26
CA ALA A 78 -10.03 30.86 0.88
C ALA A 78 -9.60 30.31 -0.50
N THR A 79 -9.29 31.15 -1.47
CA THR A 79 -8.87 30.70 -2.82
C THR A 79 -7.46 30.14 -2.83
N ASN A 80 -6.57 30.67 -1.99
CA ASN A 80 -5.20 30.18 -1.88
C ASN A 80 -5.08 29.02 -0.89
N TRP A 81 -5.93 28.98 0.15
CA TRP A 81 -5.91 27.99 1.21
C TRP A 81 -7.33 27.65 1.67
N TRP A 82 -7.81 26.44 1.39
CA TRP A 82 -9.18 26.02 1.73
C TRP A 82 -9.53 26.19 3.21
N SER A 83 -8.55 26.07 4.11
CA SER A 83 -8.75 26.23 5.56
C SER A 83 -8.92 27.69 5.99
N GLY A 84 -8.56 28.66 5.15
CA GLY A 84 -8.79 30.08 5.40
C GLY A 84 -10.27 30.41 5.62
N LEU A 85 -11.17 29.71 4.92
CA LEU A 85 -12.62 29.87 5.06
C LEU A 85 -13.14 29.56 6.48
N SER A 86 -12.43 28.74 7.26
CA SER A 86 -12.83 28.39 8.64
C SER A 86 -12.86 29.59 9.59
N TRP A 87 -12.05 30.61 9.30
CA TRP A 87 -11.90 31.83 10.10
C TRP A 87 -12.78 32.99 9.62
N ALA A 88 -13.50 32.80 8.52
CA ALA A 88 -14.43 33.79 8.02
C ALA A 88 -15.70 33.84 8.88
N ASP A 89 -16.33 35.02 8.93
CA ASP A 89 -17.65 35.18 9.53
C ASP A 89 -18.69 34.24 8.85
N GLU A 90 -19.72 33.87 9.59
CA GLU A 90 -20.78 32.98 9.12
C GLU A 90 -21.45 33.46 7.82
N ALA A 91 -21.64 34.77 7.65
CA ALA A 91 -22.21 35.34 6.44
C ALA A 91 -21.36 34.99 5.20
N LEU A 92 -20.03 35.10 5.30
CA LEU A 92 -19.11 34.82 4.19
C LEU A 92 -18.90 33.32 3.97
N ARG A 93 -19.01 32.49 5.01
CA ARG A 93 -19.08 31.02 4.84
C ARG A 93 -20.37 30.55 4.15
N GLY A 94 -21.39 31.41 4.12
CA GLY A 94 -22.64 31.25 3.37
C GLY A 94 -22.66 31.96 2.02
N ASP A 95 -21.62 32.71 1.66
CA ASP A 95 -21.54 33.41 0.38
C ASP A 95 -21.30 32.40 -0.75
N ARG A 96 -22.30 32.28 -1.62
CA ARG A 96 -22.28 31.29 -2.71
C ARG A 96 -21.17 31.56 -3.71
N GLU A 97 -20.94 32.82 -4.09
CA GLU A 97 -19.98 33.19 -5.14
C GLU A 97 -18.57 32.96 -4.65
N LEU A 98 -18.25 33.43 -3.43
CA LEU A 98 -16.95 33.23 -2.80
C LEU A 98 -16.62 31.74 -2.65
N VAL A 99 -17.58 30.95 -2.14
CA VAL A 99 -17.38 29.50 -1.91
C VAL A 99 -17.26 28.75 -3.23
N LEU A 100 -17.99 29.14 -4.27
CA LEU A 100 -17.87 28.55 -5.60
C LEU A 100 -16.50 28.88 -6.24
N GLU A 101 -16.05 30.12 -6.16
CA GLU A 101 -14.71 30.53 -6.62
C GLU A 101 -13.61 29.72 -5.90
N ALA A 102 -13.69 29.62 -4.58
CA ALA A 102 -12.76 28.82 -3.78
C ALA A 102 -12.81 27.31 -4.14
N ALA A 103 -14.00 26.78 -4.47
CA ALA A 103 -14.18 25.39 -4.90
C ALA A 103 -13.52 25.08 -6.24
N VAL A 104 -13.55 26.04 -7.15
CA VAL A 104 -12.88 25.94 -8.45
C VAL A 104 -11.36 26.07 -8.29
N ALA A 105 -10.90 26.91 -7.36
CA ALA A 105 -9.49 27.29 -7.29
C ALA A 105 -8.54 26.14 -6.89
N GLN A 106 -8.84 25.33 -5.87
CA GLN A 106 -7.81 24.42 -5.34
C GLN A 106 -8.29 23.11 -4.70
N ASP A 107 -9.35 23.09 -3.87
CA ASP A 107 -9.52 21.95 -2.97
C ASP A 107 -10.95 21.71 -2.46
N GLY A 108 -11.52 20.54 -2.76
CA GLY A 108 -12.84 20.13 -2.29
C GLY A 108 -12.98 19.99 -0.77
N ARG A 109 -11.88 20.05 0.01
CA ARG A 109 -11.92 20.09 1.49
C ARG A 109 -12.59 21.35 2.05
N LEU A 110 -12.71 22.43 1.27
CA LEU A 110 -13.38 23.66 1.70
C LEU A 110 -14.84 23.41 2.15
N LEU A 111 -15.50 22.37 1.61
CA LEU A 111 -16.87 22.03 1.97
C LEU A 111 -17.02 21.82 3.47
N GLU A 112 -15.95 21.47 4.20
CA GLU A 112 -15.96 21.37 5.67
C GLU A 112 -16.54 22.63 6.34
N TYR A 113 -16.10 23.80 5.88
CA TYR A 113 -16.38 25.10 6.49
C TYR A 113 -17.53 25.87 5.84
N ALA A 114 -18.00 25.43 4.67
CA ALA A 114 -19.15 26.02 4.03
C ALA A 114 -20.44 25.85 4.86
N SER A 115 -21.38 26.78 4.71
CA SER A 115 -22.69 26.70 5.35
C SER A 115 -23.47 25.44 4.93
N LEU A 116 -24.42 25.01 5.76
CA LEU A 116 -25.26 23.84 5.47
C LEU A 116 -26.02 23.98 4.14
N ARG A 117 -26.44 25.20 3.78
CA ARG A 117 -27.09 25.49 2.51
C ARG A 117 -26.17 25.19 1.32
N LEU A 118 -24.90 25.60 1.39
CA LEU A 118 -23.94 25.40 0.30
C LEU A 118 -23.43 23.95 0.23
N LYS A 119 -23.40 23.23 1.36
CA LYS A 119 -23.20 21.78 1.38
C LYS A 119 -24.30 21.00 0.66
N ALA A 120 -25.46 21.62 0.43
CA ALA A 120 -26.56 21.07 -0.35
C ALA A 120 -26.65 21.68 -1.77
N ASP A 121 -25.75 22.60 -2.14
CA ASP A 121 -25.71 23.19 -3.49
C ASP A 121 -25.01 22.20 -4.44
N TYR A 122 -25.73 21.75 -5.46
CA TYR A 122 -25.24 20.76 -6.42
C TYR A 122 -23.97 21.23 -7.13
N GLU A 123 -23.90 22.49 -7.58
CA GLU A 123 -22.80 22.98 -8.39
C GLU A 123 -21.52 23.09 -7.57
N ILE A 124 -21.62 23.66 -6.36
CA ILE A 124 -20.48 23.79 -5.43
C ILE A 124 -19.94 22.40 -5.06
N VAL A 125 -20.84 21.49 -4.68
CA VAL A 125 -20.43 20.13 -4.30
C VAL A 125 -19.83 19.39 -5.50
N MET A 126 -20.41 19.50 -6.70
CA MET A 126 -19.88 18.88 -7.92
C MET A 126 -18.45 19.34 -8.20
N LYS A 127 -18.18 20.65 -8.14
CA LYS A 127 -16.83 21.20 -8.33
C LYS A 127 -15.86 20.70 -7.26
N ALA A 128 -16.28 20.72 -6.00
CA ALA A 128 -15.47 20.26 -4.88
C ALA A 128 -15.11 18.76 -4.97
N VAL A 129 -16.07 17.88 -5.27
CA VAL A 129 -15.79 16.43 -5.34
C VAL A 129 -15.02 16.04 -6.59
N SER A 130 -15.14 16.81 -7.68
CA SER A 130 -14.36 16.58 -8.90
C SER A 130 -12.87 16.84 -8.67
N SER A 131 -12.51 17.86 -7.88
CA SER A 131 -11.12 18.15 -7.51
C SER A 131 -10.63 17.25 -6.37
N HIS A 132 -11.48 16.97 -5.37
CA HIS A 132 -11.12 16.15 -4.21
C HIS A 132 -12.28 15.25 -3.78
N GLY A 133 -12.30 14.00 -4.27
CA GLY A 133 -13.41 13.06 -4.03
C GLY A 133 -13.83 12.89 -2.57
N CYS A 134 -12.90 12.94 -1.61
CA CYS A 134 -13.22 12.87 -0.18
C CYS A 134 -14.06 14.05 0.35
N GLY A 135 -14.22 15.13 -0.42
CA GLY A 135 -15.14 16.24 -0.11
C GLY A 135 -16.60 15.80 0.02
N LEU A 136 -16.96 14.64 -0.56
CA LEU A 136 -18.30 14.03 -0.46
C LEU A 136 -18.78 13.86 0.99
N LYS A 137 -17.84 13.66 1.93
CA LYS A 137 -18.15 13.51 3.37
C LYS A 137 -18.87 14.71 3.98
N HIS A 138 -18.70 15.90 3.39
CA HIS A 138 -19.31 17.15 3.85
C HIS A 138 -20.57 17.54 3.10
N ALA A 139 -20.87 16.89 1.97
CA ALA A 139 -22.08 17.13 1.22
C ALA A 139 -23.32 16.75 2.04
N SER A 140 -24.46 17.34 1.70
CA SER A 140 -25.74 16.96 2.29
C SER A 140 -26.06 15.48 2.01
N LYS A 141 -26.90 14.87 2.84
CA LYS A 141 -27.30 13.46 2.66
C LYS A 141 -27.96 13.23 1.29
N ALA A 142 -28.74 14.19 0.80
CA ALA A 142 -29.35 14.12 -0.53
C ALA A 142 -28.29 14.05 -1.64
N LEU A 143 -27.17 14.79 -1.52
CA LEU A 143 -26.09 14.75 -2.51
C LEU A 143 -25.14 13.56 -2.33
N GLN A 144 -25.02 12.99 -1.12
CA GLN A 144 -24.37 11.69 -0.89
C GLN A 144 -25.16 10.52 -1.51
N SER A 145 -26.45 10.70 -1.77
CA SER A 145 -27.31 9.80 -2.54
C SER A 145 -27.44 10.21 -4.02
N ASN A 146 -26.81 11.28 -4.45
CA ASN A 146 -26.86 11.70 -5.85
C ASN A 146 -25.82 10.92 -6.66
N ARG A 147 -26.31 10.13 -7.61
CA ARG A 147 -25.49 9.24 -8.44
C ARG A 147 -24.36 9.96 -9.17
N GLU A 148 -24.62 11.13 -9.75
CA GLU A 148 -23.62 11.87 -10.55
C GLU A 148 -22.52 12.45 -9.67
N ILE A 149 -22.89 13.04 -8.54
CA ILE A 149 -21.95 13.59 -7.56
C ILE A 149 -21.05 12.47 -7.01
N VAL A 150 -21.63 11.34 -6.63
CA VAL A 150 -20.86 10.19 -6.14
C VAL A 150 -19.96 9.63 -7.24
N LEU A 151 -20.44 9.52 -8.48
CA LEU A 151 -19.63 9.06 -9.60
C LEU A 151 -18.41 9.96 -9.84
N ALA A 152 -18.59 11.28 -9.82
CA ALA A 152 -17.50 12.24 -9.90
C ALA A 152 -16.51 12.08 -8.73
N ALA A 153 -17.02 11.91 -7.51
CA ALA A 153 -16.21 11.73 -6.31
C ALA A 153 -15.34 10.46 -6.37
N VAL A 154 -15.93 9.31 -6.74
CA VAL A 154 -15.19 8.02 -6.79
C VAL A 154 -14.25 7.95 -8.00
N THR A 155 -14.55 8.69 -9.07
CA THR A 155 -13.64 8.83 -10.21
C THR A 155 -12.39 9.60 -9.78
N SER A 156 -12.56 10.69 -9.02
CA SER A 156 -11.46 11.47 -8.45
C SER A 156 -10.65 10.66 -7.43
N GLN A 157 -11.33 10.01 -6.47
CA GLN A 157 -10.70 9.20 -5.43
C GLN A 157 -11.62 8.02 -5.06
N GLY A 158 -11.25 6.79 -5.43
CA GLY A 158 -12.08 5.60 -5.21
C GLY A 158 -12.52 5.39 -3.76
N ASP A 159 -11.69 5.76 -2.78
CA ASP A 159 -12.00 5.65 -1.35
C ASP A 159 -13.15 6.59 -0.89
N ALA A 160 -13.59 7.52 -1.74
CA ALA A 160 -14.76 8.36 -1.50
C ALA A 160 -16.08 7.56 -1.41
N LEU A 161 -16.11 6.32 -1.91
CA LEU A 161 -17.26 5.43 -1.86
C LEU A 161 -17.84 5.26 -0.44
N LYS A 162 -16.99 5.32 0.59
CA LYS A 162 -17.40 5.23 2.00
C LYS A 162 -18.36 6.32 2.47
N TYR A 163 -18.43 7.44 1.73
CA TYR A 163 -19.31 8.55 2.03
C TYR A 163 -20.61 8.55 1.20
N ALA A 164 -20.71 7.66 0.22
CA ALA A 164 -21.93 7.47 -0.54
C ALA A 164 -23.03 6.83 0.33
N SER A 165 -24.28 6.99 -0.08
CA SER A 165 -25.40 6.26 0.52
C SER A 165 -25.29 4.75 0.32
N ALA A 166 -25.94 3.97 1.17
CA ALA A 166 -25.94 2.50 1.09
C ALA A 166 -26.39 1.99 -0.28
N ASP A 167 -27.42 2.61 -0.88
CA ASP A 167 -27.92 2.26 -2.21
C ASP A 167 -26.83 2.41 -3.28
N LEU A 168 -26.01 3.46 -3.21
CA LEU A 168 -24.92 3.71 -4.15
C LEU A 168 -23.66 2.90 -3.83
N GLN A 169 -23.48 2.45 -2.58
CA GLN A 169 -22.47 1.44 -2.23
C GLN A 169 -22.83 0.05 -2.75
N ASN A 170 -24.09 -0.18 -3.12
CA ASN A 170 -24.58 -1.38 -3.80
C ASN A 170 -24.78 -1.16 -5.32
N ASP A 171 -24.55 0.05 -5.85
CA ASP A 171 -24.58 0.30 -7.30
C ASP A 171 -23.28 -0.25 -7.91
N ARG A 172 -23.42 -1.37 -8.63
CA ARG A 172 -22.30 -2.05 -9.29
C ARG A 172 -21.44 -1.11 -10.15
N GLY A 173 -22.05 -0.21 -10.93
CA GLY A 173 -21.31 0.68 -11.84
C GLY A 173 -20.50 1.72 -11.09
N ILE A 174 -21.01 2.24 -9.98
CA ILE A 174 -20.25 3.14 -9.09
C ILE A 174 -19.11 2.38 -8.42
N VAL A 175 -19.37 1.20 -7.86
CA VAL A 175 -18.36 0.40 -7.17
C VAL A 175 -17.23 -0.02 -8.12
N GLU A 176 -17.54 -0.47 -9.33
CA GLU A 176 -16.52 -0.80 -10.33
C GLU A 176 -15.69 0.43 -10.74
N THR A 177 -16.31 1.61 -10.81
CA THR A 177 -15.58 2.86 -11.07
C THR A 177 -14.67 3.23 -9.90
N ALA A 178 -15.15 3.08 -8.67
CA ALA A 178 -14.36 3.30 -7.46
C ALA A 178 -13.18 2.32 -7.38
N ILE A 179 -13.40 1.04 -7.70
CA ILE A 179 -12.37 0.00 -7.75
C ILE A 179 -11.30 0.36 -8.78
N ARG A 180 -11.68 0.80 -9.98
CA ARG A 180 -10.73 1.21 -11.03
C ARG A 180 -9.83 2.35 -10.56
N SER A 181 -10.36 3.27 -9.75
CA SER A 181 -9.58 4.36 -9.13
C SER A 181 -8.71 3.86 -7.96
N SER A 182 -9.25 3.00 -7.09
CA SER A 182 -8.57 2.41 -5.93
C SER A 182 -9.15 1.02 -5.65
N GLY A 183 -8.36 -0.05 -5.84
CA GLY A 183 -8.83 -1.43 -5.58
C GLY A 183 -9.31 -1.64 -4.13
N ARG A 184 -8.81 -0.85 -3.18
CA ARG A 184 -9.23 -0.88 -1.76
C ARG A 184 -10.65 -0.33 -1.54
N ALA A 185 -11.25 0.33 -2.53
CA ALA A 185 -12.63 0.79 -2.46
C ALA A 185 -13.62 -0.35 -2.23
N LEU A 186 -13.26 -1.59 -2.58
CA LEU A 186 -14.07 -2.79 -2.31
C LEU A 186 -14.51 -2.90 -0.84
N GLN A 187 -13.70 -2.44 0.12
CA GLN A 187 -14.03 -2.47 1.55
C GLN A 187 -15.29 -1.68 1.92
N HIS A 188 -15.67 -0.72 1.06
CA HIS A 188 -16.81 0.17 1.26
C HIS A 188 -18.02 -0.21 0.40
N ALA A 189 -17.90 -1.25 -0.42
CA ALA A 189 -19.03 -1.80 -1.15
C ALA A 189 -19.96 -2.59 -0.21
N SER A 190 -21.22 -2.73 -0.63
CA SER A 190 -22.21 -3.60 0.01
C SER A 190 -21.71 -5.04 0.15
N GLN A 191 -22.27 -5.79 1.09
CA GLN A 191 -21.93 -7.21 1.28
C GLN A 191 -22.16 -8.04 0.01
N GLU A 192 -23.24 -7.76 -0.73
CA GLU A 192 -23.62 -8.43 -1.97
C GLU A 192 -22.51 -8.29 -3.03
N LEU A 193 -22.01 -7.08 -3.27
CA LEU A 193 -20.91 -6.84 -4.21
C LEU A 193 -19.56 -7.38 -3.72
N ARG A 194 -19.35 -7.47 -2.40
CA ARG A 194 -18.17 -8.13 -1.83
C ARG A 194 -18.22 -9.66 -1.95
N ALA A 195 -19.40 -10.22 -2.17
CA ALA A 195 -19.61 -11.63 -2.50
C ALA A 195 -19.67 -11.91 -4.01
N ASP A 196 -19.63 -10.87 -4.85
CA ASP A 196 -19.59 -11.03 -6.31
C ASP A 196 -18.16 -11.34 -6.78
N SER A 197 -17.97 -12.53 -7.34
CA SER A 197 -16.65 -12.99 -7.78
C SER A 197 -16.02 -12.10 -8.85
N ALA A 198 -16.79 -11.52 -9.77
CA ALA A 198 -16.25 -10.68 -10.82
C ALA A 198 -15.80 -9.32 -10.27
N VAL A 199 -16.57 -8.72 -9.36
CA VAL A 199 -16.19 -7.47 -8.67
C VAL A 199 -14.94 -7.67 -7.84
N VAL A 200 -14.86 -8.76 -7.06
CA VAL A 200 -13.68 -9.05 -6.24
C VAL A 200 -12.44 -9.30 -7.10
N LYS A 201 -12.54 -10.10 -8.17
CA LYS A 201 -11.40 -10.31 -9.08
C LYS A 201 -10.90 -9.01 -9.70
N ALA A 202 -11.81 -8.12 -10.13
CA ALA A 202 -11.43 -6.80 -10.64
C ALA A 202 -10.71 -5.95 -9.58
N ALA A 203 -11.16 -5.99 -8.32
CA ALA A 203 -10.50 -5.29 -7.22
C ALA A 203 -9.10 -5.83 -6.94
N VAL A 204 -8.95 -7.15 -6.97
CA VAL A 204 -7.68 -7.85 -6.75
C VAL A 204 -6.68 -7.60 -7.89
N ASP A 205 -7.17 -7.51 -9.13
CA ASP A 205 -6.35 -7.13 -10.29
C ASP A 205 -5.80 -5.71 -10.16
N GLN A 206 -6.59 -4.79 -9.60
CA GLN A 206 -6.15 -3.42 -9.35
C GLN A 206 -5.23 -3.31 -8.13
N CYS A 207 -5.55 -4.02 -7.05
CA CYS A 207 -4.78 -4.04 -5.82
C CYS A 207 -4.92 -5.39 -5.14
N TRP A 208 -3.85 -6.18 -5.12
CA TRP A 208 -3.87 -7.55 -4.59
C TRP A 208 -4.43 -7.62 -3.15
N PHE A 209 -4.15 -6.61 -2.32
CA PHE A 209 -4.60 -6.51 -0.93
C PHE A 209 -6.12 -6.37 -0.79
N ALA A 210 -6.82 -5.99 -1.86
CA ALA A 210 -8.28 -5.88 -1.85
C ALA A 210 -8.97 -7.22 -1.56
N PHE A 211 -8.29 -8.35 -1.76
CA PHE A 211 -8.82 -9.68 -1.46
C PHE A 211 -9.21 -9.84 0.01
N GLU A 212 -8.53 -9.17 0.94
CA GLU A 212 -8.89 -9.19 2.37
C GLU A 212 -10.31 -8.67 2.63
N TYR A 213 -10.83 -7.83 1.73
CA TYR A 213 -12.18 -7.30 1.80
C TYR A 213 -13.23 -8.16 1.09
N ALA A 214 -12.88 -9.29 0.49
CA ALA A 214 -13.88 -10.20 -0.06
C ALA A 214 -14.80 -10.73 1.04
N ASP A 215 -16.02 -11.13 0.67
CA ASP A 215 -16.90 -11.86 1.58
C ASP A 215 -16.32 -13.25 1.90
N GLN A 216 -16.61 -13.78 3.09
CA GLN A 216 -16.09 -15.07 3.55
C GLN A 216 -16.45 -16.23 2.61
N THR A 217 -17.60 -16.16 1.93
CA THR A 217 -18.00 -17.15 0.93
C THR A 217 -17.00 -17.26 -0.22
N LEU A 218 -16.35 -16.16 -0.60
CA LEU A 218 -15.33 -16.14 -1.65
C LEU A 218 -13.94 -16.52 -1.15
N LEU A 219 -13.67 -16.39 0.16
CA LEU A 219 -12.44 -16.91 0.77
C LEU A 219 -12.40 -18.44 0.77
N SER A 220 -13.55 -19.09 0.63
CA SER A 220 -13.71 -20.54 0.40
C SER A 220 -13.99 -20.89 -1.08
N ASN A 221 -14.00 -19.90 -1.98
CA ASN A 221 -14.16 -20.16 -3.41
C ASN A 221 -12.78 -20.40 -4.05
N ARG A 222 -12.57 -21.63 -4.49
CA ARG A 222 -11.29 -22.09 -5.06
C ARG A 222 -10.83 -21.27 -6.26
N GLU A 223 -11.74 -20.90 -7.16
CA GLU A 223 -11.41 -20.15 -8.37
C GLU A 223 -10.98 -18.72 -8.05
N VAL A 224 -11.69 -18.06 -7.11
CA VAL A 224 -11.36 -16.69 -6.68
C VAL A 224 -10.07 -16.67 -5.88
N VAL A 225 -9.87 -17.63 -4.97
CA VAL A 225 -8.61 -17.77 -4.21
C VAL A 225 -7.44 -18.03 -5.15
N ALA A 226 -7.56 -18.95 -6.11
CA ALA A 226 -6.49 -19.22 -7.08
C ALA A 226 -6.12 -17.95 -7.88
N HIS A 227 -7.12 -17.17 -8.33
CA HIS A 227 -6.89 -15.89 -8.99
C HIS A 227 -6.15 -14.89 -8.08
N ALA A 228 -6.59 -14.75 -6.83
CA ALA A 228 -5.99 -13.80 -5.89
C ALA A 228 -4.58 -14.16 -5.47
N VAL A 229 -4.32 -15.45 -5.30
CA VAL A 229 -3.03 -16.02 -4.96
C VAL A 229 -2.05 -15.87 -6.13
N HIS A 230 -2.51 -16.04 -7.37
CA HIS A 230 -1.72 -15.79 -8.57
C HIS A 230 -1.29 -14.31 -8.67
N ARG A 231 -2.11 -13.36 -8.19
CA ARG A 231 -1.72 -11.94 -8.10
C ARG A 231 -0.74 -11.65 -6.97
N SER A 232 -0.93 -12.29 -5.80
CA SER A 232 0.00 -12.21 -4.68
C SER A 232 -0.20 -13.41 -3.75
N TYR A 233 0.87 -14.16 -3.49
CA TYR A 233 0.84 -15.30 -2.56
C TYR A 233 0.44 -14.88 -1.14
N SER A 234 0.59 -13.60 -0.75
CA SER A 234 0.14 -13.11 0.56
C SER A 234 -1.37 -13.29 0.75
N ASN A 235 -2.15 -13.31 -0.33
CA ASN A 235 -3.59 -13.58 -0.30
C ASN A 235 -3.94 -15.00 0.14
N PHE A 236 -2.97 -15.93 0.08
CA PHE A 236 -3.13 -17.27 0.63
C PHE A 236 -3.38 -17.25 2.14
N THR A 237 -2.86 -16.24 2.86
CA THR A 237 -3.12 -16.09 4.29
C THR A 237 -4.58 -15.79 4.60
N SER A 238 -5.29 -15.16 3.66
CA SER A 238 -6.72 -14.83 3.77
C SER A 238 -7.65 -15.97 3.31
N ALA A 239 -7.12 -16.98 2.61
CA ALA A 239 -7.91 -18.14 2.19
C ALA A 239 -8.44 -18.95 3.39
N SER A 240 -9.55 -19.68 3.17
CA SER A 240 -10.12 -20.58 4.17
C SER A 240 -9.13 -21.68 4.58
N ALA A 241 -9.30 -22.24 5.79
CA ALA A 241 -8.45 -23.31 6.28
C ALA A 241 -8.47 -24.55 5.37
N GLU A 242 -9.59 -24.80 4.71
CA GLU A 242 -9.77 -25.88 3.74
C GLU A 242 -8.93 -25.62 2.48
N LEU A 243 -9.02 -24.43 1.88
CA LEU A 243 -8.29 -24.10 0.66
C LEU A 243 -6.79 -23.91 0.88
N LYS A 244 -6.37 -23.57 2.10
CA LYS A 244 -4.95 -23.61 2.49
C LYS A 244 -4.34 -25.01 2.43
N ARG A 245 -5.19 -26.05 2.35
CA ARG A 245 -4.77 -27.44 2.22
C ARG A 245 -5.16 -28.05 0.87
N ASP A 246 -5.76 -27.27 -0.02
CA ASP A 246 -6.17 -27.71 -1.36
C ASP A 246 -4.91 -27.87 -2.25
N PRO A 247 -4.65 -29.08 -2.79
CA PRO A 247 -3.46 -29.33 -3.58
C PRO A 247 -3.35 -28.46 -4.82
N GLU A 248 -4.46 -28.15 -5.48
CA GLU A 248 -4.43 -27.35 -6.72
C GLU A 248 -4.12 -25.88 -6.43
N VAL A 249 -4.66 -25.31 -5.35
CA VAL A 249 -4.28 -23.96 -4.88
C VAL A 249 -2.79 -23.91 -4.55
N ILE A 250 -2.28 -24.90 -3.77
CA ILE A 250 -0.86 -24.96 -3.39
C ILE A 250 0.04 -25.12 -4.62
N LEU A 251 -0.31 -26.01 -5.55
CA LEU A 251 0.46 -26.21 -6.78
C LEU A 251 0.47 -24.95 -7.65
N SER A 252 -0.64 -24.22 -7.74
CA SER A 252 -0.71 -22.96 -8.48
C SER A 252 0.25 -21.89 -7.91
N MET A 253 0.46 -21.90 -6.59
CA MET A 253 1.45 -21.02 -5.94
C MET A 253 2.87 -21.41 -6.30
N LEU A 254 3.20 -22.70 -6.15
CA LEU A 254 4.56 -23.23 -6.32
C LEU A 254 5.04 -23.18 -7.77
N THR A 255 4.12 -23.22 -8.73
CA THR A 255 4.41 -23.23 -10.16
C THR A 255 4.37 -21.84 -10.81
N SER A 256 3.96 -20.80 -10.08
CA SER A 256 3.93 -19.44 -10.60
C SER A 256 5.34 -18.90 -10.84
N GLU A 257 5.54 -18.18 -11.96
CA GLU A 257 6.85 -17.59 -12.30
C GLU A 257 7.39 -16.62 -11.24
N HIS A 258 6.49 -16.10 -10.40
CA HIS A 258 6.78 -15.09 -9.38
C HIS A 258 6.78 -15.70 -7.97
N ALA A 259 6.87 -17.03 -7.84
CA ALA A 259 6.93 -17.70 -6.55
C ALA A 259 8.27 -17.44 -5.85
N TRP A 260 8.23 -16.94 -4.61
CA TRP A 260 9.41 -16.70 -3.81
C TRP A 260 9.60 -17.85 -2.80
N SER A 261 10.84 -18.14 -2.40
CA SER A 261 11.15 -19.22 -1.45
C SER A 261 10.38 -19.17 -0.13
N HIS A 262 9.97 -17.98 0.31
CA HIS A 262 9.17 -17.82 1.53
C HIS A 262 7.73 -18.34 1.38
N VAL A 263 7.23 -18.63 0.19
CA VAL A 263 5.93 -19.28 -0.01
C VAL A 263 5.85 -20.61 0.75
N LEU A 264 6.96 -21.34 0.85
CA LEU A 264 7.04 -22.60 1.60
C LEU A 264 6.80 -22.45 3.10
N SER A 265 6.86 -21.23 3.67
CA SER A 265 6.53 -21.04 5.08
C SER A 265 5.02 -21.09 5.35
N TYR A 266 4.19 -20.92 4.32
CA TYR A 266 2.74 -20.97 4.42
C TYR A 266 2.16 -22.37 4.23
N ILE A 267 2.93 -23.30 3.65
CA ILE A 267 2.48 -24.67 3.39
C ILE A 267 2.76 -25.52 4.64
N ALA A 268 1.74 -26.26 5.09
CA ALA A 268 1.87 -27.14 6.25
C ALA A 268 2.80 -28.32 5.95
N GLU A 269 3.66 -28.66 6.93
CA GLU A 269 4.69 -29.70 6.79
C GLU A 269 4.10 -31.07 6.49
N ASP A 270 2.94 -31.39 7.08
CA ASP A 270 2.24 -32.65 6.85
C ASP A 270 1.72 -32.80 5.41
N ILE A 271 1.40 -31.70 4.72
CA ILE A 271 1.04 -31.71 3.29
C ILE A 271 2.29 -31.97 2.45
N LEU A 272 3.40 -31.29 2.78
CA LEU A 272 4.67 -31.48 2.11
C LEU A 272 5.15 -32.93 2.21
N GLU A 273 4.89 -33.63 3.33
CA GLU A 273 5.29 -35.02 3.53
C GLU A 273 4.28 -36.07 3.03
N SER A 274 3.04 -35.67 2.68
CA SER A 274 2.00 -36.61 2.22
C SER A 274 1.64 -36.49 0.74
N ASN A 275 1.94 -35.38 0.08
CA ASN A 275 1.65 -35.15 -1.33
C ASN A 275 2.93 -35.03 -2.17
N ARG A 276 3.18 -36.06 -2.98
CA ARG A 276 4.40 -36.17 -3.81
C ARG A 276 4.51 -35.06 -4.86
N GLU A 277 3.40 -34.66 -5.48
CA GLU A 277 3.41 -33.62 -6.50
C GLU A 277 3.77 -32.26 -5.90
N ILE A 278 3.20 -31.94 -4.74
CA ILE A 278 3.54 -30.72 -3.99
C ILE A 278 5.00 -30.77 -3.54
N ALA A 279 5.47 -31.92 -3.05
CA ALA A 279 6.87 -32.13 -2.64
C ALA A 279 7.85 -31.88 -3.80
N MET A 280 7.55 -32.43 -4.98
CA MET A 280 8.33 -32.20 -6.20
C MET A 280 8.31 -30.72 -6.60
N ALA A 281 7.14 -30.08 -6.61
CA ALA A 281 7.02 -28.65 -6.94
C ALA A 281 7.79 -27.76 -5.95
N ALA A 282 7.74 -28.08 -4.65
CA ALA A 282 8.49 -27.36 -3.62
C ALA A 282 10.01 -27.46 -3.83
N VAL A 283 10.51 -28.63 -4.21
CA VAL A 283 11.94 -28.85 -4.53
C VAL A 283 12.36 -28.12 -5.80
N MET A 284 11.50 -28.13 -6.82
CA MET A 284 11.75 -27.43 -8.07
C MET A 284 11.80 -25.91 -7.88
N MET A 285 11.01 -25.37 -6.95
CA MET A 285 11.02 -23.95 -6.59
C MET A 285 12.22 -23.59 -5.71
N ASP A 286 12.46 -24.36 -4.65
CA ASP A 286 13.60 -24.18 -3.75
C ASP A 286 14.13 -25.54 -3.30
N ALA A 287 15.27 -25.96 -3.84
CA ALA A 287 15.89 -27.24 -3.55
C ALA A 287 16.27 -27.41 -2.06
N SER A 288 16.36 -26.33 -1.27
CA SER A 288 16.56 -26.42 0.18
C SER A 288 15.32 -26.93 0.91
N SER A 289 14.14 -26.91 0.29
CA SER A 289 12.94 -27.53 0.84
C SER A 289 13.12 -29.04 1.09
N MET A 290 14.06 -29.70 0.41
CA MET A 290 14.41 -31.10 0.62
C MET A 290 14.74 -31.43 2.07
N PHE A 291 15.23 -30.48 2.88
CA PHE A 291 15.45 -30.68 4.33
C PHE A 291 14.15 -30.96 5.11
N ARG A 292 12.99 -30.59 4.58
CA ARG A 292 11.66 -30.77 5.17
C ARG A 292 10.93 -32.02 4.68
N LEU A 293 11.46 -32.73 3.66
CA LEU A 293 10.78 -33.81 2.96
C LEU A 293 11.31 -35.19 3.38
N ARG A 294 11.18 -35.56 4.66
CA ARG A 294 11.79 -36.81 5.16
C ARG A 294 11.14 -38.04 4.55
N ALA A 295 9.82 -38.00 4.37
CA ALA A 295 9.05 -39.05 3.71
C ALA A 295 9.55 -39.37 2.28
N TYR A 296 10.13 -38.39 1.59
CA TYR A 296 10.63 -38.51 0.21
C TYR A 296 12.16 -38.61 0.12
N SER A 297 12.86 -38.86 1.23
CA SER A 297 14.32 -39.02 1.26
C SER A 297 14.85 -40.16 0.39
N ASN A 298 14.01 -41.15 0.09
CA ASN A 298 14.29 -42.27 -0.82
C ASN A 298 13.51 -42.17 -2.15
N ASP A 299 12.97 -41.00 -2.51
CA ASP A 299 12.37 -40.76 -3.83
C ASP A 299 13.45 -40.28 -4.79
N ARG A 300 13.79 -41.13 -5.76
CA ARG A 300 14.91 -40.90 -6.69
C ARG A 300 14.73 -39.62 -7.50
N GLU A 301 13.52 -39.38 -8.00
CA GLU A 301 13.26 -38.23 -8.88
C GLU A 301 13.33 -36.93 -8.09
N ILE A 302 12.74 -36.90 -6.89
CA ILE A 302 12.76 -35.71 -6.02
C ILE A 302 14.21 -35.42 -5.59
N ALA A 303 14.98 -36.45 -5.22
CA ALA A 303 16.39 -36.32 -4.86
C ALA A 303 17.22 -35.75 -6.02
N LEU A 304 17.05 -36.28 -7.23
CA LEU A 304 17.77 -35.80 -8.42
C LEU A 304 17.35 -34.37 -8.80
N ALA A 305 16.07 -34.04 -8.72
CA ALA A 305 15.55 -32.69 -8.95
C ALA A 305 16.17 -31.68 -7.97
N ALA A 306 16.25 -32.02 -6.68
CA ALA A 306 16.87 -31.19 -5.66
C ALA A 306 18.35 -30.92 -5.98
N LEU A 307 19.10 -31.95 -6.35
CA LEU A 307 20.54 -31.82 -6.63
C LEU A 307 20.82 -31.02 -7.90
N THR A 308 20.00 -31.17 -8.94
CA THR A 308 20.22 -30.50 -10.22
C THR A 308 19.81 -29.03 -10.23
N LYS A 309 18.82 -28.64 -9.43
CA LYS A 309 18.35 -27.24 -9.32
C LYS A 309 19.04 -26.43 -8.24
N SER A 310 19.65 -27.06 -7.25
CA SER A 310 20.27 -26.35 -6.13
C SER A 310 21.55 -25.61 -6.53
N ARG A 311 21.79 -24.44 -5.93
CA ARG A 311 23.13 -23.80 -5.88
C ARG A 311 23.85 -24.01 -4.54
N ARG A 312 23.20 -24.71 -3.60
CA ARG A 312 23.69 -25.00 -2.25
C ARG A 312 23.84 -26.51 -2.05
N PRO A 313 24.73 -26.96 -1.14
CA PRO A 313 24.92 -28.38 -0.88
C PRO A 313 23.74 -29.01 -0.13
N CYS A 314 22.61 -29.22 -0.82
CA CYS A 314 21.42 -29.92 -0.32
C CYS A 314 21.62 -31.44 -0.24
N TRP A 315 22.71 -31.97 -0.83
CA TRP A 315 23.06 -33.39 -0.80
C TRP A 315 23.21 -33.96 0.62
N ARG A 316 23.46 -33.12 1.64
CA ARG A 316 23.54 -33.54 3.04
C ARG A 316 22.21 -34.13 3.55
N SER A 317 21.07 -33.72 2.99
CA SER A 317 19.77 -34.34 3.30
C SER A 317 19.67 -35.78 2.79
N LEU A 318 20.45 -36.11 1.74
CA LEU A 318 20.45 -37.41 1.08
C LEU A 318 21.50 -38.37 1.65
N SER A 319 22.35 -37.92 2.59
CA SER A 319 23.47 -38.73 3.12
C SER A 319 23.03 -39.97 3.91
N HIS A 320 21.78 -40.00 4.36
CA HIS A 320 21.17 -41.13 5.06
C HIS A 320 20.40 -42.07 4.11
N SER A 321 20.28 -41.72 2.83
CA SER A 321 19.64 -42.55 1.81
C SER A 321 20.66 -43.48 1.14
N ASN A 322 20.20 -44.63 0.63
CA ASN A 322 21.05 -45.55 -0.13
C ASN A 322 21.48 -44.98 -1.50
N PHE A 323 20.95 -43.82 -1.92
CA PHE A 323 21.30 -43.24 -3.21
C PHE A 323 22.78 -42.89 -3.36
N MET A 324 23.43 -42.46 -2.27
CA MET A 324 24.87 -42.18 -2.29
C MET A 324 25.72 -43.44 -2.48
N THR A 325 25.16 -44.63 -2.22
CA THR A 325 25.85 -45.90 -2.41
C THR A 325 25.43 -46.65 -3.66
N ASP A 326 24.24 -46.38 -4.21
CA ASP A 326 23.67 -47.25 -5.25
C ASP A 326 23.39 -46.51 -6.58
N ASP A 327 23.33 -45.18 -6.61
CA ASP A 327 22.96 -44.41 -7.80
C ASP A 327 24.09 -43.45 -8.26
N ARG A 328 24.74 -43.82 -9.36
CA ARG A 328 25.85 -43.03 -9.93
C ARG A 328 25.43 -41.61 -10.31
N GLU A 329 24.23 -41.43 -10.85
CA GLU A 329 23.75 -40.14 -11.35
C GLU A 329 23.50 -39.17 -10.19
N ILE A 330 22.91 -39.66 -9.10
CA ILE A 330 22.73 -38.88 -7.87
C ILE A 330 24.08 -38.50 -7.28
N VAL A 331 25.03 -39.43 -7.22
CA VAL A 331 26.39 -39.14 -6.72
C VAL A 331 27.08 -38.10 -7.62
N ALA A 332 26.94 -38.19 -8.94
CA ALA A 332 27.47 -37.20 -9.88
C ALA A 332 26.88 -35.81 -9.63
N ALA A 333 25.55 -35.71 -9.51
CA ALA A 333 24.87 -34.44 -9.25
C ALA A 333 25.25 -33.86 -7.87
N ALA A 334 25.41 -34.70 -6.85
CA ALA A 334 25.83 -34.28 -5.52
C ALA A 334 27.29 -33.80 -5.49
N VAL A 335 28.19 -34.52 -6.15
CA VAL A 335 29.60 -34.13 -6.31
C VAL A 335 29.68 -32.81 -7.06
N ALA A 336 28.90 -32.60 -8.12
CA ALA A 336 28.87 -31.34 -8.87
C ALA A 336 28.52 -30.13 -7.99
N LEU A 337 27.71 -30.31 -6.94
CA LEU A 337 27.42 -29.26 -5.95
C LEU A 337 28.54 -29.08 -4.91
N SER A 338 29.17 -30.18 -4.49
CA SER A 338 30.24 -30.16 -3.51
C SER A 338 31.04 -31.45 -3.52
N TRP A 339 32.36 -31.32 -3.60
CA TRP A 339 33.31 -32.42 -3.45
C TRP A 339 33.10 -33.27 -2.18
N GLU A 340 32.57 -32.68 -1.10
CA GLU A 340 32.32 -33.39 0.16
C GLU A 340 31.32 -34.54 0.01
N ALA A 341 30.43 -34.48 -0.99
CA ALA A 341 29.49 -35.55 -1.27
C ALA A 341 30.21 -36.88 -1.56
N LEU A 342 31.40 -36.83 -2.17
CA LEU A 342 32.21 -38.01 -2.47
C LEU A 342 32.61 -38.79 -1.20
N LYS A 343 32.72 -38.13 -0.04
CA LYS A 343 33.02 -38.78 1.25
C LYS A 343 31.96 -39.81 1.65
N HIS A 344 30.72 -39.55 1.25
CA HIS A 344 29.56 -40.37 1.58
C HIS A 344 29.22 -41.37 0.47
N ALA A 345 29.95 -41.33 -0.66
CA ALA A 345 29.68 -42.20 -1.78
C ALA A 345 30.15 -43.65 -1.54
N GLY A 346 29.43 -44.60 -2.14
CA GLY A 346 29.86 -46.00 -2.22
C GLY A 346 31.28 -46.15 -2.75
N SER A 347 32.02 -47.19 -2.32
CA SER A 347 33.42 -47.37 -2.72
C SER A 347 33.59 -47.46 -4.25
N GLN A 348 32.62 -48.02 -4.96
CA GLN A 348 32.62 -48.11 -6.41
C GLN A 348 32.61 -46.73 -7.09
N PHE A 349 31.97 -45.72 -6.49
CA PHE A 349 31.92 -44.36 -7.03
C PHE A 349 33.13 -43.52 -6.62
N ARG A 350 33.77 -43.84 -5.49
CA ARG A 350 35.05 -43.25 -5.09
C ARG A 350 36.21 -43.68 -5.98
N ASN A 351 36.06 -44.81 -6.67
CA ASN A 351 37.01 -45.34 -7.66
C ASN A 351 36.64 -44.91 -9.10
N ASP A 352 35.50 -44.24 -9.30
CA ASP A 352 35.10 -43.74 -10.60
C ASP A 352 35.97 -42.54 -10.96
N SER A 353 36.76 -42.68 -12.02
CA SER A 353 37.74 -41.67 -12.43
C SER A 353 37.09 -40.33 -12.79
N GLU A 354 35.87 -40.33 -13.34
CA GLU A 354 35.18 -39.10 -13.70
C GLU A 354 34.69 -38.35 -12.45
N LEU A 355 34.08 -39.08 -11.51
CA LEU A 355 33.56 -38.50 -10.25
C LEU A 355 34.70 -38.01 -9.35
N ALA A 356 35.77 -38.80 -9.23
CA ALA A 356 36.97 -38.42 -8.50
C ALA A 356 37.61 -37.15 -9.09
N SER A 357 37.75 -37.09 -10.42
CA SER A 357 38.31 -35.91 -11.09
C SER A 357 37.44 -34.67 -10.87
N ALA A 358 36.11 -34.80 -10.99
CA ALA A 358 35.17 -33.71 -10.76
C ALA A 358 35.22 -33.18 -9.32
N ALA A 359 35.37 -34.04 -8.32
CA ALA A 359 35.51 -33.65 -6.92
C ALA A 359 36.85 -32.95 -6.64
N VAL A 360 37.95 -33.49 -7.17
CA VAL A 360 39.30 -32.91 -7.01
C VAL A 360 39.42 -31.56 -7.70
N ALA A 361 38.73 -31.37 -8.83
CA ALA A 361 38.66 -30.08 -9.53
C ALA A 361 38.03 -28.97 -8.68
N GLN A 362 37.16 -29.30 -7.73
CA GLN A 362 36.59 -28.34 -6.79
C GLN A 362 37.49 -28.12 -5.56
N SER A 363 38.14 -29.16 -5.05
CA SER A 363 39.05 -29.08 -3.90
C SER A 363 40.03 -30.25 -3.87
N TRP A 364 41.31 -29.95 -3.69
CA TRP A 364 42.37 -30.95 -3.55
C TRP A 364 42.17 -31.88 -2.34
N HIS A 365 41.42 -31.45 -1.32
CA HIS A 365 41.09 -32.28 -0.15
C HIS A 365 40.27 -33.53 -0.52
N ALA A 366 39.59 -33.51 -1.67
CA ALA A 366 38.84 -34.67 -2.16
C ALA A 366 39.75 -35.90 -2.42
N LEU A 367 41.05 -35.68 -2.72
CA LEU A 367 42.03 -36.75 -2.98
C LEU A 367 42.14 -37.74 -1.81
N GLN A 368 41.94 -37.28 -0.57
CA GLN A 368 42.00 -38.15 0.61
C GLN A 368 40.89 -39.21 0.65
N HIS A 369 39.85 -39.04 -0.16
CA HIS A 369 38.68 -39.91 -0.21
C HIS A 369 38.53 -40.66 -1.53
N VAL A 370 39.37 -40.37 -2.52
CA VAL A 370 39.51 -41.17 -3.74
C VAL A 370 40.32 -42.42 -3.37
N ARG A 371 39.80 -43.60 -3.69
CA ARG A 371 40.53 -44.86 -3.50
C ARG A 371 41.03 -45.35 -4.86
N HIS A 372 42.30 -45.76 -4.89
CA HIS A 372 42.94 -46.32 -6.07
C HIS A 372 42.39 -47.70 -6.43
#